data_AF-A0AAX3T1Y0-F1
#
_entry.id   AF-A0AAX3T1Y0-F1
#
_cell.length_a   1.000
_cell.length_b   1.000
_cell.length_c   1.000
_cell.angle_alpha   90.00
_cell.angle_beta   90.00
_cell.angle_gamma   90.00
#
_symmetry.space_group_name_H-M   'P 1'
#
loop_
_entity.id
_entity.type
_entity.pdbx_description
1 polymer ?
#
loop_
_entity_poly.entity_id
_entity_poly.type
_entity_poly.pdbx_seq_one_letter_code
_entity_poly.pdbx_strand_id
1 'polypeptide(L)'
;MKKWLSIIGAIGLTATSTTTLISCEKSKKPNNNEENKPTPKPSYNPQQPPKDSDWKLIDSSLNNIQKEFEKYNDKWYFIIWKRGNSSHWIWQSMFFKYDESAPRMTGAWLSSIKSIYRWDNTNKPKKIEFKESTGEITDWKEQKGTE
;
A
#
# COMPACT_ATOMS: atom_id res chain seq x y z
N MET A 1 -13.03 -52.42 35.32
CA MET A 1 -14.41 -52.94 35.22
C MET A 1 -15.34 -51.80 34.82
N LYS A 2 -16.14 -51.98 33.75
CA LYS A 2 -17.50 -51.43 33.47
C LYS A 2 -17.80 -49.98 33.93
N LYS A 3 -18.18 -49.00 33.10
CA LYS A 3 -19.29 -48.89 32.11
C LYS A 3 -19.15 -47.51 31.40
N TRP A 4 -19.26 -47.43 30.08
CA TRP A 4 -20.47 -47.11 29.29
C TRP A 4 -21.04 -45.70 29.50
N LEU A 5 -20.73 -44.78 28.58
CA LEU A 5 -21.67 -43.76 28.10
C LEU A 5 -21.46 -43.59 26.59
N SER A 6 -22.34 -44.25 25.84
CA SER A 6 -22.66 -43.89 24.46
C SER A 6 -23.47 -42.61 24.50
N ILE A 7 -23.00 -41.55 23.84
CA ILE A 7 -23.92 -40.57 23.25
C ILE A 7 -23.46 -40.33 21.82
N ILE A 8 -24.29 -40.87 20.94
CA ILE A 8 -24.31 -40.67 19.50
C ILE A 8 -24.56 -39.17 19.28
N GLY A 9 -23.49 -38.42 18.98
CA GLY A 9 -23.63 -37.09 18.41
C GLY A 9 -24.17 -37.26 17.00
N ALA A 10 -25.44 -36.91 16.81
CA ALA A 10 -26.09 -36.90 15.51
C ALA A 10 -25.22 -36.16 14.49
N ILE A 11 -24.79 -36.89 13.46
CA ILE A 11 -24.25 -36.32 12.24
C ILE A 11 -25.42 -35.63 11.55
N GLY A 12 -25.62 -34.35 11.86
CA GLY A 12 -26.48 -33.45 11.11
C GLY A 12 -25.84 -33.15 9.77
N LEU A 13 -25.95 -34.10 8.83
CA LEU A 13 -25.61 -33.91 7.43
C LEU A 13 -26.72 -33.08 6.77
N THR A 14 -26.69 -31.76 6.91
CA THR A 14 -27.46 -30.88 6.03
C THR A 14 -26.58 -30.46 4.87
N ALA A 15 -26.50 -31.35 3.88
CA ALA A 15 -26.05 -31.03 2.55
C ALA A 15 -27.16 -30.26 1.84
N THR A 16 -26.96 -28.98 1.57
CA THR A 16 -27.54 -28.29 0.40
C THR A 16 -26.57 -27.19 -0.01
N SER A 17 -25.53 -27.60 -0.74
CA SER A 17 -24.77 -26.67 -1.57
C SER A 17 -25.70 -26.24 -2.71
N THR A 18 -26.39 -25.11 -2.57
CA THR A 18 -26.99 -24.42 -3.72
C THR A 18 -25.87 -23.83 -4.55
N THR A 19 -25.25 -24.66 -5.38
CA THR A 19 -24.44 -24.22 -6.51
C THR A 19 -25.38 -23.69 -7.57
N THR A 20 -25.74 -22.41 -7.50
CA THR A 20 -26.26 -21.72 -8.67
C THR A 20 -25.08 -21.54 -9.63
N LEU A 21 -24.89 -22.53 -10.51
CA LEU A 21 -24.04 -22.39 -11.68
C LEU A 21 -24.71 -21.36 -12.57
N ILE A 22 -24.31 -20.10 -12.43
CA ILE A 22 -24.68 -19.05 -13.39
C ILE A 22 -23.95 -19.39 -14.68
N SER A 23 -24.76 -19.80 -15.66
CA SER A 23 -24.38 -20.03 -17.05
C SER A 23 -23.49 -18.91 -17.58
N CYS A 24 -22.41 -19.28 -18.28
CA CYS A 24 -21.64 -18.34 -19.10
C CYS A 24 -22.53 -17.82 -20.23
N GLU A 25 -23.27 -16.75 -19.95
CA GLU A 25 -23.97 -16.01 -20.99
C GLU A 25 -22.93 -15.25 -21.82
N LYS A 26 -22.73 -15.73 -23.04
CA LYS A 26 -21.84 -15.15 -24.03
C LYS A 26 -22.48 -13.87 -24.59
N SER A 27 -22.42 -12.78 -23.85
CA SER A 27 -22.98 -11.49 -24.28
C SER A 27 -21.90 -10.56 -24.87
N LYS A 28 -21.87 -10.54 -26.21
CA LYS A 28 -21.50 -9.46 -27.14
C LYS A 28 -20.09 -8.85 -27.04
N LYS A 29 -19.42 -8.80 -28.21
CA LYS A 29 -18.16 -8.08 -28.47
C LYS A 29 -18.15 -6.69 -27.83
N PRO A 30 -17.06 -6.25 -27.17
CA PRO A 30 -16.90 -4.83 -26.90
C PRO A 30 -16.55 -4.13 -28.21
N ASN A 31 -17.36 -3.14 -28.56
CA ASN A 31 -17.03 -2.16 -29.60
C ASN A 31 -15.98 -1.23 -28.98
N ASN A 32 -14.76 -1.26 -29.50
CA ASN A 32 -13.66 -0.42 -29.06
C ASN A 32 -13.95 1.01 -29.56
N ASN A 33 -14.66 1.84 -28.79
CA ASN A 33 -14.82 3.27 -29.07
C ASN A 33 -15.30 4.06 -27.84
N GLU A 34 -14.81 3.73 -26.65
CA GLU A 34 -14.94 4.64 -25.51
C GLU A 34 -13.73 5.58 -25.49
N GLU A 35 -14.04 6.85 -25.75
CA GLU A 35 -13.24 8.05 -25.53
C GLU A 35 -12.24 7.89 -24.38
N ASN A 36 -11.00 8.31 -24.66
CA ASN A 36 -9.99 8.62 -23.63
C ASN A 36 -10.51 9.77 -22.76
N LYS A 37 -11.46 9.49 -21.87
CA LYS A 37 -11.80 10.37 -20.77
C LYS A 37 -10.59 10.38 -19.85
N PRO A 38 -9.98 11.54 -19.54
CA PRO A 38 -8.93 11.60 -18.53
C PRO A 38 -9.50 10.99 -17.24
N THR A 39 -8.95 9.85 -16.83
CA THR A 39 -9.24 9.29 -15.52
C THR A 39 -8.95 10.40 -14.51
N PRO A 40 -9.91 10.78 -13.65
CA PRO A 40 -9.68 11.80 -12.64
C PRO A 40 -8.44 11.39 -11.84
N LYS A 41 -7.38 12.21 -11.89
CA LYS A 41 -6.22 12.00 -11.02
C LYS A 41 -6.76 11.94 -9.59
N PRO A 42 -6.51 10.86 -8.83
CA PRO A 42 -6.89 10.84 -7.44
C PRO A 42 -6.13 11.96 -6.74
N SER A 43 -6.82 13.04 -6.36
CA SER A 43 -6.26 14.07 -5.51
C SER A 43 -6.28 13.53 -4.08
N TYR A 44 -5.29 12.71 -3.75
CA TYR A 44 -4.99 12.38 -2.37
C TYR A 44 -3.99 13.41 -1.89
N ASN A 45 -4.44 14.34 -1.05
CA ASN A 45 -3.53 15.25 -0.37
C ASN A 45 -2.66 14.42 0.60
N PRO A 46 -1.33 14.39 0.44
CA PRO A 46 -0.46 13.69 1.37
C PRO A 46 -0.59 14.26 2.78
N GLN A 47 -0.51 13.40 3.80
CA GLN A 47 -0.46 13.85 5.19
C GLN A 47 0.84 14.63 5.42
N GLN A 48 0.76 15.78 6.08
CA GLN A 48 1.97 16.49 6.46
C GLN A 48 2.63 15.79 7.66
N PRO A 49 3.96 15.68 7.69
CA PRO A 49 4.69 15.34 8.91
C PRO A 49 4.38 16.36 10.02
N PRO A 50 4.57 15.98 11.29
CA PRO A 50 4.45 16.94 12.38
C PRO A 50 5.47 18.07 12.24
N LYS A 51 5.12 19.26 12.75
CA LYS A 51 5.85 20.51 12.51
C LYS A 51 7.31 20.49 12.96
N ASP A 52 7.62 19.74 14.01
CA ASP A 52 8.96 19.68 14.63
C ASP A 52 9.68 18.35 14.33
N SER A 53 9.25 17.65 13.29
CA SER A 53 9.84 16.38 12.84
C SER A 53 10.92 16.59 11.78
N ASP A 54 11.94 15.73 11.76
CA ASP A 54 12.93 15.70 10.66
C ASP A 54 12.37 15.04 9.38
N TRP A 55 11.15 14.49 9.44
CA TRP A 55 10.43 14.01 8.26
C TRP A 55 9.99 15.19 7.39
N LYS A 56 10.33 15.14 6.11
CA LYS A 56 9.87 16.07 5.07
C LYS A 56 9.06 15.34 4.01
N LEU A 57 7.90 15.90 3.67
CA LEU A 57 7.14 15.45 2.50
C LEU A 57 7.90 15.88 1.24
N ILE A 58 8.17 14.92 0.37
CA ILE A 58 8.74 15.16 -0.95
C ILE A 58 7.61 15.29 -1.97
N ASP A 59 7.77 16.25 -2.87
CA ASP A 59 6.84 16.44 -3.98
C ASP A 59 6.79 15.17 -4.85
N SER A 60 5.59 14.62 -5.00
CA SER A 60 5.37 13.35 -5.69
C SER A 60 5.18 13.51 -7.21
N SER A 61 5.54 14.65 -7.81
CA SER A 61 5.59 14.76 -9.27
C SER A 61 6.74 13.91 -9.83
N LEU A 62 6.51 13.27 -10.98
CA LEU A 62 7.48 12.34 -11.58
C LEU A 62 8.87 12.95 -11.75
N ASN A 63 8.96 14.21 -12.17
CA ASN A 63 10.24 14.90 -12.36
C ASN A 63 11.00 15.09 -11.04
N ASN A 64 10.30 15.42 -9.95
CA ASN A 64 10.93 15.60 -8.65
C ASN A 64 11.35 14.27 -8.03
N ILE A 65 10.52 13.23 -8.18
CA ILE A 65 10.87 11.88 -7.73
C ILE A 65 12.13 11.37 -8.47
N GLN A 66 12.17 11.54 -9.79
CA GLN A 66 13.35 11.14 -10.59
C GLN A 66 14.62 11.87 -10.15
N LYS A 67 14.54 13.17 -9.88
CA LYS A 67 15.67 13.96 -9.36
C LYS A 67 16.08 13.51 -7.95
N GLU A 68 15.11 13.29 -7.06
CA GLU A 68 15.36 12.88 -5.68
C GLU A 68 16.11 11.55 -5.60
N PHE A 69 15.77 10.62 -6.50
CA PHE A 69 16.38 9.30 -6.60
C PHE A 69 17.40 9.17 -7.74
N GLU A 70 17.91 10.27 -8.32
CA GLU A 70 18.91 10.21 -9.40
C GLU A 70 20.25 9.66 -8.89
N LYS A 71 20.62 10.03 -7.67
CA LYS A 71 21.87 9.63 -7.01
C LYS A 71 21.60 9.19 -5.58
N TYR A 72 22.34 8.20 -5.11
CA TYR A 72 22.32 7.82 -3.70
C TYR A 72 22.69 9.01 -2.84
N ASN A 73 21.94 9.17 -1.75
CA ASN A 73 22.06 10.31 -0.85
C ASN A 73 22.09 9.90 0.62
N ASP A 74 22.13 8.59 0.89
CA ASP A 74 22.21 8.00 2.22
C ASP A 74 21.06 8.38 3.18
N LYS A 75 19.98 8.99 2.70
CA LYS A 75 18.83 9.37 3.52
C LYS A 75 17.84 8.23 3.67
N TRP A 76 17.07 8.27 4.75
CA TRP A 76 15.97 7.34 4.98
C TRP A 76 14.70 7.83 4.34
N TYR A 77 13.98 6.92 3.69
CA TYR A 77 12.73 7.18 3.01
C TYR A 77 11.62 6.27 3.52
N PHE A 78 10.41 6.83 3.58
CA PHE A 78 9.17 6.11 3.75
C PHE A 78 8.24 6.43 2.58
N ILE A 79 7.90 5.42 1.78
CA ILE A 79 7.08 5.58 0.57
C ILE A 79 5.77 4.82 0.76
N ILE A 80 4.66 5.42 0.34
CA ILE A 80 3.33 4.77 0.30
C ILE A 80 2.85 4.77 -1.14
N TRP A 81 2.38 3.62 -1.64
CA TRP A 81 1.85 3.48 -3.00
C TRP A 81 0.69 2.49 -3.06
N LYS A 82 -0.13 2.62 -4.11
CA LYS A 82 -1.15 1.60 -4.42
C LYS A 82 -0.53 0.44 -5.17
N ARG A 83 -0.82 -0.79 -4.73
CA ARG A 83 -0.52 -2.00 -5.50
C ARG A 83 -1.80 -2.76 -5.75
N GLY A 84 -1.96 -3.28 -6.97
CA GLY A 84 -3.09 -4.11 -7.36
C GLY A 84 -3.72 -3.63 -8.66
N ASN A 85 -4.92 -4.13 -8.93
CA ASN A 85 -5.70 -3.74 -10.11
C ASN A 85 -6.95 -2.93 -9.70
N SER A 86 -7.77 -2.56 -10.68
CA SER A 86 -8.97 -1.75 -10.47
C SER A 86 -9.98 -2.36 -9.49
N SER A 87 -10.02 -3.68 -9.35
CA SER A 87 -10.99 -4.39 -8.50
C SER A 87 -10.46 -4.70 -7.10
N HIS A 88 -9.14 -4.84 -6.95
CA HIS A 88 -8.49 -5.15 -5.68
C HIS A 88 -7.15 -4.41 -5.61
N TRP A 89 -7.15 -3.27 -4.93
CA TRP A 89 -5.92 -2.57 -4.58
C TRP A 89 -5.73 -2.55 -3.07
N ILE A 90 -4.47 -2.60 -2.66
CA ILE A 90 -4.03 -2.43 -1.28
C ILE A 90 -3.00 -1.29 -1.23
N TRP A 91 -2.94 -0.59 -0.10
CA TRP A 91 -1.82 0.30 0.15
C TRP A 91 -0.66 -0.50 0.68
N GLN A 92 0.53 -0.22 0.15
CA GLN A 92 1.77 -0.73 0.70
C GLN A 92 2.68 0.42 1.06
N SER A 93 3.64 0.11 1.93
CA SER A 93 4.73 1.01 2.24
C SER A 93 6.08 0.33 2.15
N MET A 94 7.12 1.17 2.07
CA MET A 94 8.50 0.74 2.08
C MET A 94 9.30 1.73 2.89
N PHE A 95 10.14 1.20 3.78
CA PHE A 95 11.06 1.96 4.60
C PHE A 95 12.48 1.50 4.28
N PHE A 96 13.31 2.39 3.76
CA PHE A 96 14.66 2.03 3.28
C PHE A 96 15.60 3.23 3.35
N LYS A 97 16.90 2.95 3.36
CA LYS A 97 17.95 3.96 3.15
C LYS A 97 18.30 3.99 1.67
N TYR A 98 18.42 5.17 1.07
CA TYR A 98 18.76 5.28 -0.35
C TYR A 98 20.27 5.24 -0.58
N ASP A 99 20.81 4.03 -0.50
CA ASP A 99 22.19 3.65 -0.78
C ASP A 99 22.26 2.56 -1.87
N GLU A 100 23.43 1.99 -2.12
CA GLU A 100 23.65 0.98 -3.16
C GLU A 100 22.80 -0.29 -3.02
N SER A 101 22.28 -0.57 -1.82
CA SER A 101 21.40 -1.70 -1.54
C SER A 101 19.92 -1.40 -1.83
N ALA A 102 19.59 -0.13 -2.10
CA ALA A 102 18.23 0.31 -2.28
C ALA A 102 17.59 -0.26 -3.55
N PRO A 103 16.28 -0.55 -3.53
CA PRO A 103 15.57 -0.97 -4.73
C PRO A 103 15.57 0.17 -5.76
N ARG A 104 15.80 -0.19 -7.03
CA ARG A 104 15.71 0.78 -8.13
C ARG A 104 14.28 1.29 -8.26
N MET A 105 14.12 2.61 -8.14
CA MET A 105 12.84 3.31 -8.30
C MET A 105 12.57 3.54 -9.79
N THR A 106 11.97 2.58 -10.51
CA THR A 106 11.72 2.72 -11.96
C THR A 106 10.29 2.40 -12.40
N GLY A 107 9.92 2.94 -13.56
CA GLY A 107 8.75 2.51 -14.33
C GLY A 107 7.40 2.91 -13.73
N ALA A 108 6.38 2.08 -14.04
CA ALA A 108 4.96 2.30 -13.70
C ALA A 108 4.67 2.35 -12.18
N TRP A 109 5.64 2.01 -11.35
CA TRP A 109 5.49 2.09 -9.91
C TRP A 109 5.47 3.54 -9.41
N LEU A 110 6.25 4.43 -10.03
CA LEU A 110 6.32 5.86 -9.68
C LEU A 110 4.96 6.56 -9.83
N SER A 111 4.16 6.17 -10.82
CA SER A 111 2.82 6.74 -11.05
C SER A 111 1.77 6.27 -10.04
N SER A 112 2.08 5.26 -9.23
CA SER A 112 1.19 4.71 -8.20
C SER A 112 1.51 5.21 -6.79
N ILE A 113 2.54 6.05 -6.65
CA ILE A 113 2.96 6.63 -5.37
C ILE A 113 1.91 7.64 -4.90
N LYS A 114 1.49 7.51 -3.63
CA LYS A 114 0.64 8.49 -2.94
C LYS A 114 1.48 9.57 -2.29
N SER A 115 2.56 9.17 -1.63
CA SER A 115 3.37 10.08 -0.83
C SER A 115 4.76 9.51 -0.58
N ILE A 116 5.74 10.40 -0.50
CA ILE A 116 7.14 10.10 -0.19
C ILE A 116 7.55 10.99 0.97
N TYR A 117 8.12 10.39 2.01
CA TYR A 117 8.66 11.11 3.15
C TYR A 117 10.14 10.80 3.25
N ARG A 118 10.94 11.84 3.50
CA ARG A 118 12.37 11.76 3.66
C ARG A 118 12.77 12.22 5.05
N TRP A 119 13.64 11.47 5.70
CA TRP A 119 14.24 11.87 6.96
C TRP A 119 15.50 12.68 6.69
N ASP A 120 15.54 13.92 7.17
CA ASP A 120 16.66 14.85 6.94
C ASP A 120 17.73 14.85 8.04
N ASN A 121 17.57 14.04 9.09
CA ASN A 121 18.55 13.88 10.15
C ASN A 121 19.48 12.69 9.86
N THR A 122 20.66 12.67 10.50
CA THR A 122 21.75 11.70 10.24
C THR A 122 21.51 10.35 10.88
N ASN A 123 20.73 10.31 11.96
CA ASN A 123 20.37 9.08 12.64
C ASN A 123 19.31 8.28 11.87
N LYS A 124 19.21 6.99 12.19
CA LYS A 124 18.13 6.14 11.65
C LYS A 124 16.81 6.47 12.35
N PRO A 125 15.75 6.86 11.62
CA PRO A 125 14.45 7.11 12.23
C PRO A 125 13.80 5.81 12.70
N LYS A 126 12.83 5.93 13.61
CA LYS A 126 11.91 4.82 13.90
C LYS A 126 11.00 4.60 12.68
N LYS A 127 10.60 3.34 12.47
CA LYS A 127 9.71 2.98 11.36
C LYS A 127 8.33 3.59 11.60
N ILE A 128 7.82 4.34 10.62
CA ILE A 128 6.46 4.89 10.60
C ILE A 128 5.44 3.75 10.58
N GLU A 129 4.34 3.89 11.32
CA GLU A 129 3.19 3.00 11.25
C GLU A 129 2.14 3.56 10.29
N PHE A 130 1.57 2.68 9.47
CA PHE A 130 0.53 3.04 8.52
C PHE A 130 -0.52 1.95 8.42
N LYS A 131 -1.73 2.33 8.00
CA LYS A 131 -2.86 1.43 7.81
C LYS A 131 -2.98 1.01 6.34
N GLU A 132 -2.79 -0.27 6.04
CA GLU A 132 -2.84 -0.80 4.66
C GLU A 132 -4.19 -0.60 3.95
N SER A 133 -5.30 -0.52 4.70
CA SER A 133 -6.63 -0.32 4.11
C SER A 133 -6.85 1.11 3.62
N THR A 134 -6.20 2.12 4.21
CA THR A 134 -6.40 3.55 3.88
C THR A 134 -5.14 4.25 3.36
N GLY A 135 -3.97 3.65 3.57
CA GLY A 135 -2.67 4.22 3.22
C GLY A 135 -2.37 5.46 4.06
N GLU A 136 -3.03 5.60 5.21
CA GLU A 136 -2.82 6.69 6.14
C GLU A 136 -1.75 6.29 7.14
N ILE A 137 -0.88 7.26 7.45
CA ILE A 137 0.05 7.17 8.56
C ILE A 137 -0.76 7.32 9.84
N THR A 138 -0.61 6.35 10.73
CA THR A 138 -1.28 6.31 12.04
C THR A 138 -0.35 6.77 13.16
N ASP A 139 0.96 6.64 12.97
CA ASP A 139 1.96 7.10 13.94
C ASP A 139 3.30 7.40 13.25
N TRP A 140 3.82 8.61 13.45
CA TRP A 140 5.11 9.06 12.92
C TRP A 140 6.32 8.58 13.73
N LYS A 141 6.09 7.97 14.91
CA LYS A 141 7.10 7.42 15.83
C LYS A 141 8.27 8.37 16.06
N GLU A 142 7.97 9.64 16.33
CA GLU A 142 8.98 10.69 16.47
C GLU A 142 10.08 10.30 17.48
N GLN A 143 11.32 10.63 17.12
CA GLN A 143 12.44 10.63 18.05
C GLN A 143 12.58 12.05 18.56
N LYS A 144 12.01 12.35 19.74
CA LYS A 144 12.41 13.57 20.45
C LYS A 144 13.89 13.41 20.82
N GLY A 145 14.67 14.42 20.47
CA GLY A 145 16.13 14.41 20.51
C GLY A 145 16.69 13.69 21.73
N THR A 146 17.54 12.71 21.47
CA THR A 146 18.62 12.41 22.40
C THR A 146 19.67 13.49 22.14
N GLU A 147 19.57 14.60 22.88
CA GLU A 147 20.75 15.46 23.10
C GLU A 147 21.79 14.72 23.94
#